data_AF-A0A9D6IJJ5-F1
#
_entry.id   AF-A0A9D6IJJ5-F1
#
_cell.length_a   1.000
_cell.length_b   1.000
_cell.length_c   1.000
_cell.angle_alpha   90.00
_cell.angle_beta   90.00
_cell.angle_gamma   90.00
#
_symmetry.space_group_name_H-M   'P 1'
#
loop_
_entity.id
_entity.type
_entity.pdbx_description
1 polymer ?
#
loop_
_entity_poly.entity_id
_entity_poly.type
_entity_poly.pdbx_seq_one_letter_code
_entity_poly.pdbx_strand_id
1 'polypeptide(L)'
;MTADDLPVPIRKAAAETAFRRCEEAREHAREGRWEEAVAAATRAIEADPDCLEAYQFRASLHLPQCDWPPVIRDLTEVLRLKPDHAEAHGNRAFAYLRTGQLERAILDCERAVELNSLDPRPYETRAFALRKLGRAAEAAADLRRSLLLRSTPEEIVATDCRERLVTLMHRGDRFLKAGQIEESIQAFSAVLVECPNHVRARYRRGLAYRRARRFQEASQDLAEAWRLKRERDRIGRGYLVAIEGTRGEAPWATFPDDAAGKYAAISLAENLVNDASPMEGLRDRLGGFQRVKVYHFQGDSFQVIDSVWSEEHQD
;
A
#
# COMPACT_ATOMS: atom_id res chain seq x y z
N MET A 1 -21.04 31.96 37.19
CA MET A 1 -21.54 30.58 37.19
C MET A 1 -20.90 29.88 36.02
N THR A 2 -20.03 28.92 36.27
CA THR A 2 -19.53 28.02 35.23
C THR A 2 -20.64 27.02 34.88
N ALA A 3 -20.55 26.34 33.73
CA ALA A 3 -21.56 25.33 33.34
C ALA A 3 -21.75 24.24 34.43
N ASP A 4 -20.71 23.97 35.21
CA ASP A 4 -20.72 23.04 36.35
C ASP A 4 -21.58 23.49 37.56
N ASP A 5 -21.88 24.79 37.67
CA ASP A 5 -22.73 25.33 38.74
C ASP A 5 -24.24 25.11 38.49
N LEU A 6 -24.61 24.59 37.30
CA LEU A 6 -26.00 24.37 36.94
C LEU A 6 -26.54 23.03 37.50
N PRO A 7 -27.80 23.02 37.98
CA PRO A 7 -28.51 21.79 38.34
C PRO A 7 -28.42 20.73 37.23
N VAL A 8 -28.18 19.47 37.62
CA VAL A 8 -28.04 18.32 36.70
C VAL A 8 -29.14 18.24 35.63
N PRO A 9 -30.44 18.48 35.92
CA PRO A 9 -31.48 18.46 34.90
C PRO A 9 -31.32 19.54 33.82
N ILE A 10 -30.81 20.72 34.18
CA ILE A 10 -30.58 21.83 33.26
C ILE A 10 -29.40 21.51 32.35
N ARG A 11 -28.31 20.98 32.90
CA ARG A 11 -27.16 20.50 32.12
C ARG A 11 -27.55 19.40 31.13
N LYS A 12 -28.39 18.45 31.56
CA LYS A 12 -28.88 17.38 30.68
C LYS A 12 -29.73 17.91 29.52
N ALA A 13 -30.65 18.83 29.79
CA ALA A 13 -31.47 19.45 28.75
C ALA A 13 -30.64 20.30 27.76
N ALA A 14 -29.62 20.99 28.26
CA ALA A 14 -28.64 21.72 27.45
C ALA A 14 -27.88 20.77 26.49
N ALA A 15 -27.31 19.70 27.02
CA ALA A 15 -26.61 18.68 26.23
C ALA A 15 -27.51 18.01 25.18
N GLU A 16 -28.76 17.67 25.52
CA GLU A 16 -29.74 17.12 24.57
C GLU A 16 -30.10 18.11 23.45
N THR A 17 -30.13 19.41 23.77
CA THR A 17 -30.38 20.47 22.78
C THR A 17 -29.16 20.63 21.87
N ALA A 18 -27.96 20.68 22.43
CA ALA A 18 -26.72 20.75 21.67
C ALA A 18 -26.57 19.54 20.74
N PHE A 19 -26.85 18.33 21.22
CA PHE A 19 -26.82 17.11 20.42
C PHE A 19 -27.75 17.19 19.20
N ARG A 20 -29.01 17.62 19.39
CA ARG A 20 -29.95 17.81 18.27
C ARG A 20 -29.44 18.84 17.25
N ARG A 21 -28.84 19.92 17.72
CA ARG A 21 -28.27 20.96 16.84
C ARG A 21 -27.01 20.50 16.09
N CYS A 22 -26.21 19.61 16.68
CA CYS A 22 -25.13 18.93 15.97
C CYS A 22 -25.65 18.02 14.85
N GLU A 23 -26.75 17.30 15.07
CA GLU A 23 -27.37 16.47 14.04
C GLU A 23 -27.98 17.32 12.91
N GLU A 24 -28.67 18.42 13.23
CA GLU A 24 -29.11 19.42 12.24
C GLU A 24 -27.92 19.92 11.39
N ALA A 25 -26.81 20.26 12.04
CA ALA A 25 -25.61 20.75 11.36
C ALA A 25 -25.05 19.71 10.37
N ARG A 26 -25.04 18.43 10.75
CA ARG A 26 -24.62 17.31 9.89
C ARG A 26 -25.54 17.13 8.69
N GLU A 27 -26.84 17.28 8.89
CA GLU A 27 -27.82 17.20 7.81
C GLU A 27 -27.64 18.33 6.79
N HIS A 28 -27.56 19.58 7.26
CA HIS A 28 -27.27 20.73 6.38
C HIS A 28 -25.96 20.55 5.61
N ALA A 29 -24.90 20.03 6.25
CA ALA A 29 -23.62 19.78 5.59
C ALA A 29 -23.72 18.70 4.50
N ARG A 30 -24.49 17.63 4.73
CA ARG A 30 -24.74 16.58 3.72
C ARG A 30 -25.48 17.11 2.50
N GLU A 31 -26.36 18.09 2.71
CA GLU A 31 -27.10 18.77 1.65
C GLU A 31 -26.29 19.90 0.96
N GLY A 32 -25.05 20.15 1.40
CA GLY A 32 -24.20 21.21 0.86
C GLY A 32 -24.57 22.62 1.31
N ARG A 33 -25.47 22.75 2.31
CA ARG A 33 -25.89 24.01 2.93
C ARG A 33 -24.90 24.41 4.03
N TRP A 34 -23.75 24.92 3.60
CA TRP A 34 -22.61 25.18 4.48
C TRP A 34 -22.86 26.24 5.54
N GLU A 35 -23.52 27.35 5.18
CA GLU A 35 -23.81 28.44 6.12
C GLU A 35 -24.77 27.99 7.22
N GLU A 36 -25.82 27.26 6.85
CA GLU A 36 -26.79 26.70 7.78
C GLU A 36 -26.16 25.62 8.69
N ALA A 37 -25.22 24.83 8.16
CA ALA A 37 -24.46 23.87 8.95
C ALA A 37 -23.60 24.57 10.02
N VAL A 38 -22.90 25.65 9.67
CA VAL A 38 -22.11 26.45 10.61
C VAL A 38 -23.01 27.12 11.65
N ALA A 39 -24.16 27.65 11.23
CA ALA A 39 -25.14 28.26 12.13
C ALA A 39 -25.73 27.24 13.12
N ALA A 40 -26.08 26.04 12.66
CA ALA A 40 -26.55 24.96 13.52
C ALA A 40 -25.48 24.51 14.53
N ALA A 41 -24.22 24.33 14.10
CA ALA A 41 -23.12 24.00 15.01
C ALA A 41 -22.84 25.12 16.03
N THR A 42 -23.00 26.38 15.63
CA THR A 42 -22.88 27.52 16.55
C THR A 42 -23.99 27.53 17.59
N ARG A 43 -25.24 27.27 17.19
CA ARG A 43 -26.37 27.11 18.12
C ARG A 43 -26.19 25.91 19.06
N ALA A 44 -25.46 24.87 18.64
CA ALA A 44 -25.12 23.75 19.53
C ALA A 44 -24.15 24.17 20.63
N ILE A 45 -23.11 24.96 20.28
CA ILE A 45 -22.15 25.52 21.24
C ILE A 45 -22.80 26.52 22.20
N GLU A 46 -23.75 27.33 21.72
CA GLU A 46 -24.52 28.25 22.57
C GLU A 46 -25.41 27.50 23.57
N ALA A 47 -25.96 26.35 23.17
CA ALA A 47 -26.78 25.51 24.04
C ALA A 47 -25.93 24.78 25.10
N ASP A 48 -24.77 24.27 24.71
CA ASP A 48 -23.80 23.61 25.60
C ASP A 48 -22.36 23.99 25.22
N PRO A 49 -21.74 24.92 25.96
CA PRO A 49 -20.36 25.36 25.71
C PRO A 49 -19.30 24.28 25.97
N ASP A 50 -19.65 23.15 26.59
CA ASP A 50 -18.74 22.02 26.79
C ASP A 50 -19.01 20.86 25.80
N CYS A 51 -19.87 21.09 24.79
CA CYS A 51 -20.13 20.12 23.71
C CYS A 51 -18.94 20.03 22.75
N LEU A 52 -18.06 19.07 23.02
CA LEU A 52 -16.86 18.78 22.21
C LEU A 52 -17.21 18.51 20.74
N GLU A 53 -18.27 17.74 20.47
CA GLU A 53 -18.69 17.38 19.11
C GLU A 53 -19.06 18.61 18.27
N ALA A 54 -19.65 19.64 18.89
CA ALA A 54 -20.06 20.85 18.18
C ALA A 54 -18.85 21.65 17.69
N TYR A 55 -17.82 21.80 18.53
CA TYR A 55 -16.55 22.44 18.13
C TYR A 55 -15.82 21.64 17.05
N GLN A 56 -15.74 20.32 17.19
CA GLN A 56 -15.12 19.46 16.17
C GLN A 56 -15.83 19.58 14.83
N PHE A 57 -17.16 19.52 14.86
CA PHE A 57 -17.96 19.58 13.65
C PHE A 57 -17.81 20.95 12.98
N ARG A 58 -17.92 22.05 13.72
CA ARG A 58 -17.73 23.40 13.16
C ARG A 58 -16.33 23.60 12.59
N ALA A 59 -15.29 23.14 13.28
CA ALA A 59 -13.93 23.14 12.74
C ALA A 59 -13.83 22.36 11.41
N SER A 60 -14.48 21.20 11.31
CA SER A 60 -14.50 20.39 10.09
C SER A 60 -15.19 21.06 8.90
N LEU A 61 -16.17 21.95 9.14
CA LEU A 61 -16.83 22.73 8.09
C LEU A 61 -15.93 23.84 7.52
N HIS A 62 -15.06 24.41 8.34
CA HIS A 62 -14.13 25.48 7.94
C HIS A 62 -12.83 24.96 7.30
N LEU A 63 -12.40 23.74 7.63
CA LEU A 63 -11.17 23.13 7.10
C LEU A 63 -11.09 23.11 5.56
N PRO A 64 -12.12 22.65 4.81
CA PRO A 64 -12.10 22.66 3.33
C PRO A 64 -12.10 24.07 2.74
N GLN A 65 -12.71 25.03 3.43
CA GLN A 65 -12.80 26.43 3.01
C GLN A 65 -11.48 27.18 3.20
N CYS A 66 -10.48 26.53 3.82
CA CYS A 66 -9.20 27.13 4.17
C CYS A 66 -9.33 28.36 5.09
N ASP A 67 -10.41 28.43 5.87
CA ASP A 67 -10.63 29.48 6.85
C ASP A 67 -9.99 29.08 8.19
N TRP A 68 -8.69 29.37 8.32
CA TRP A 68 -7.87 28.85 9.41
C TRP A 68 -8.14 29.47 10.80
N PRO A 69 -8.45 30.77 10.96
CA PRO A 69 -8.65 31.33 12.29
C PRO A 69 -9.82 30.69 13.08
N PRO A 70 -11.01 30.47 12.49
CA PRO A 70 -12.08 29.74 13.18
C PRO A 70 -11.71 28.29 13.50
N VAL A 71 -10.99 27.60 12.61
CA VAL A 71 -10.48 26.24 12.85
C VAL A 71 -9.57 26.21 14.07
N ILE A 72 -8.60 27.12 14.16
CA ILE A 72 -7.66 27.18 15.29
C ILE A 72 -8.40 27.44 16.60
N ARG A 73 -9.37 28.37 16.60
CA ARG A 73 -10.19 28.67 17.78
C ARG A 73 -10.95 27.44 18.24
N ASP A 74 -11.70 26.80 17.34
CA ASP A 74 -12.57 25.68 17.70
C ASP A 74 -11.75 24.44 18.11
N LEU A 75 -10.64 24.15 17.44
CA LEU A 75 -9.73 23.07 17.86
C LEU A 75 -9.03 23.36 19.20
N THR A 76 -8.84 24.63 19.56
CA THR A 76 -8.32 25.01 20.88
C THR A 76 -9.32 24.69 21.98
N GLU A 77 -10.62 24.91 21.73
CA GLU A 77 -11.68 24.49 22.67
C GLU A 77 -11.79 22.96 22.76
N VAL A 78 -11.68 22.24 21.63
CA VAL A 78 -11.62 20.76 21.64
C VAL A 78 -10.47 20.28 22.53
N LEU A 79 -9.29 20.91 22.43
CA LEU A 79 -8.12 20.54 23.22
C LEU A 79 -8.17 21.03 24.67
N ARG A 80 -8.96 22.06 24.98
CA ARG A 80 -9.29 22.45 26.36
C ARG A 80 -10.15 21.38 27.02
N LEU A 81 -11.17 20.88 26.31
CA LEU A 81 -12.10 19.86 26.79
C LEU A 81 -11.47 18.46 26.82
N LYS A 82 -10.63 18.14 25.83
CA LYS A 82 -9.95 16.85 25.69
C LYS A 82 -8.49 17.03 25.24
N PRO A 83 -7.56 17.22 26.20
CA PRO A 83 -6.15 17.51 25.89
C PRO A 83 -5.40 16.40 25.14
N ASP A 84 -5.88 15.16 25.20
CA ASP A 84 -5.31 13.98 24.56
C ASP A 84 -5.95 13.65 23.19
N HIS A 85 -6.68 14.60 22.59
CA HIS A 85 -7.29 14.41 21.27
C HIS A 85 -6.28 14.52 20.13
N ALA A 86 -5.65 13.39 19.76
CA ALA A 86 -4.61 13.32 18.72
C ALA A 86 -4.97 14.03 17.40
N GLU A 87 -6.18 13.79 16.89
CA GLU A 87 -6.63 14.41 15.62
C GLU A 87 -6.80 15.94 15.73
N ALA A 88 -7.18 16.47 16.90
CA ALA A 88 -7.35 17.90 17.08
C ALA A 88 -5.99 18.62 17.09
N HIS A 89 -4.98 18.02 17.73
CA HIS A 89 -3.59 18.44 17.61
C HIS A 89 -3.12 18.42 16.15
N GLY A 90 -3.35 17.33 15.42
CA GLY A 90 -2.97 17.21 14.01
C GLY A 90 -3.62 18.26 13.10
N ASN A 91 -4.93 18.48 13.25
CA ASN A 91 -5.67 19.46 12.45
C ASN A 91 -5.28 20.91 12.82
N ARG A 92 -5.00 21.19 14.10
CA ARG A 92 -4.58 22.53 14.55
C ARG A 92 -3.15 22.83 14.11
N ALA A 93 -2.27 21.83 14.14
CA ALA A 93 -0.94 21.92 13.56
C ALA A 93 -1.00 22.26 12.07
N PHE A 94 -1.88 21.61 11.31
CA PHE A 94 -2.07 21.91 9.90
C PHE A 94 -2.54 23.35 9.68
N ALA A 95 -3.50 23.84 10.47
CA ALA A 95 -3.94 25.23 10.41
C ALA A 95 -2.82 26.22 10.79
N TYR A 96 -1.98 25.91 11.78
CA TYR A 96 -0.80 26.70 12.11
C TYR A 96 0.23 26.72 10.99
N LEU A 97 0.49 25.59 10.32
CA LEU A 97 1.35 25.53 9.14
C LEU A 97 0.84 26.46 8.03
N ARG A 98 -0.47 26.43 7.78
CA ARG A 98 -1.12 27.24 6.73
C ARG A 98 -1.11 28.74 7.04
N THR A 99 -1.14 29.12 8.31
CA THR A 99 -1.04 30.52 8.78
C THR A 99 0.40 30.97 9.05
N GLY A 100 1.40 30.11 8.83
CA GLY A 100 2.82 30.44 9.01
C GLY A 100 3.32 30.41 10.46
N GLN A 101 2.53 29.90 11.40
CA GLN A 101 2.92 29.71 12.80
C GLN A 101 3.69 28.39 12.97
N LEU A 102 4.88 28.32 12.37
CA LEU A 102 5.61 27.07 12.14
C LEU A 102 6.01 26.34 13.43
N GLU A 103 6.46 27.07 14.45
CA GLU A 103 6.88 26.49 15.73
C GLU A 103 5.68 25.89 16.48
N ARG A 104 4.52 26.56 16.46
CA ARG A 104 3.28 26.04 17.03
C ARG A 104 2.79 24.80 16.29
N ALA A 105 2.93 24.79 14.97
CA ALA A 105 2.61 23.61 14.15
C ALA A 105 3.48 22.40 14.54
N ILE A 106 4.78 22.62 14.79
CA ILE A 106 5.70 21.55 15.20
C ILE A 106 5.31 20.98 16.56
N LEU A 107 5.02 21.83 17.55
CA LEU A 107 4.62 21.40 18.90
C LEU A 107 3.32 20.57 18.88
N ASP A 108 2.30 21.03 18.15
CA ASP A 108 1.06 20.27 18.01
C ASP A 108 1.28 18.96 17.23
N CYS A 109 2.16 18.93 16.22
CA CYS A 109 2.52 17.69 15.53
C CYS A 109 3.24 16.70 16.47
N GLU A 110 4.16 17.18 17.29
CA GLU A 110 4.86 16.35 18.29
C GLU A 110 3.84 15.71 19.23
N ARG A 111 2.89 16.50 19.75
CA ARG A 111 1.85 15.98 20.62
C ARG A 111 0.93 14.99 19.91
N ALA A 112 0.55 15.25 18.66
CA ALA A 112 -0.24 14.32 17.86
C ALA A 112 0.49 12.99 17.62
N VAL A 113 1.80 13.02 17.35
CA VAL A 113 2.64 11.82 17.15
C VAL A 113 2.81 11.02 18.44
N GLU A 114 2.97 11.68 19.59
CA GLU A 114 3.01 11.03 20.90
C GLU A 114 1.72 10.26 21.20
N LEU A 115 0.57 10.86 20.87
CA LEU A 115 -0.75 10.29 21.12
C LEU A 115 -1.15 9.21 20.10
N ASN A 116 -0.74 9.39 18.84
CA ASN A 116 -0.97 8.41 17.78
C ASN A 116 0.21 8.40 16.78
N SER A 117 1.15 7.50 17.04
CA SER A 117 2.38 7.38 16.24
C SER A 117 2.16 6.72 14.86
N LEU A 118 0.96 6.22 14.59
CA LEU A 118 0.58 5.54 13.35
C LEU A 118 -0.14 6.46 12.34
N ASP A 119 -0.52 7.68 12.75
CA ASP A 119 -1.10 8.64 11.82
C ASP A 119 0.01 9.28 10.95
N PRO A 120 -0.01 9.15 9.62
CA PRO A 120 0.99 9.77 8.76
C PRO A 120 0.87 11.30 8.64
N ARG A 121 -0.28 11.90 8.94
CA ARG A 121 -0.57 13.33 8.66
C ARG A 121 0.26 14.30 9.51
N PRO A 122 0.44 14.09 10.84
CA PRO A 122 1.28 14.95 11.65
C PRO A 122 2.75 14.97 11.22
N TYR A 123 3.32 13.83 10.82
CA TYR A 123 4.69 13.77 10.31
C TYR A 123 4.86 14.59 9.02
N GLU A 124 3.92 14.49 8.08
CA GLU A 124 3.97 15.29 6.85
C GLU A 124 3.85 16.79 7.15
N THR A 125 2.92 17.16 8.04
CA THR A 125 2.72 18.56 8.46
C THR A 125 3.96 19.12 9.15
N ARG A 126 4.56 18.36 10.06
CA ARG A 126 5.80 18.74 10.76
C ARG A 126 6.96 18.88 9.78
N ALA A 127 7.10 17.96 8.83
CA ALA A 127 8.12 18.05 7.80
C ALA A 127 8.02 19.34 6.97
N PHE A 128 6.81 19.74 6.57
CA PHE A 128 6.61 20.98 5.85
C PHE A 128 6.95 22.22 6.68
N ALA A 129 6.62 22.21 7.98
CA ALA A 129 6.99 23.27 8.91
C ALA A 129 8.52 23.36 9.08
N LEU A 130 9.16 22.22 9.36
CA LEU A 130 10.62 22.09 9.51
C LEU A 130 11.37 22.55 8.25
N ARG A 131 10.89 22.18 7.07
CA ARG A 131 11.47 22.63 5.80
C ARG A 131 11.41 24.14 5.64
N LYS A 132 10.29 24.78 6.00
CA LYS A 132 10.15 26.24 5.96
C LYS A 132 11.09 26.95 6.95
N LEU A 133 11.44 26.30 8.06
CA LEU A 133 12.44 26.78 9.03
C LEU A 133 13.90 26.42 8.68
N GLY A 134 14.15 25.79 7.52
CA GLY A 134 15.50 25.39 7.10
C GLY A 134 16.02 24.09 7.74
N ARG A 135 15.20 23.39 8.53
CA ARG A 135 15.55 22.12 9.21
C ARG A 135 15.35 20.92 8.27
N ALA A 136 16.10 20.91 7.17
CA ALA A 136 15.89 19.97 6.06
C ALA A 136 16.11 18.49 6.42
N ALA A 137 17.09 18.18 7.27
CA ALA A 137 17.40 16.80 7.67
C ALA A 137 16.23 16.18 8.48
N GLU A 138 15.68 16.94 9.42
CA GLU A 138 14.55 16.51 10.25
C GLU A 138 13.27 16.38 9.41
N ALA A 139 13.04 17.33 8.50
CA ALA A 139 11.94 17.25 7.54
C ALA A 139 12.02 15.98 6.67
N ALA A 140 13.22 15.60 6.22
CA ALA A 140 13.41 14.38 5.44
C ALA A 140 13.11 13.11 6.26
N ALA A 141 13.48 13.08 7.54
CA ALA A 141 13.16 11.97 8.43
C ALA A 141 11.64 11.82 8.62
N ASP A 142 10.93 12.92 8.85
CA ASP A 142 9.48 12.92 9.00
C ASP A 142 8.74 12.52 7.72
N LEU A 143 9.18 13.00 6.55
CA LEU A 143 8.60 12.56 5.27
C LEU A 143 8.80 11.07 5.04
N ARG A 144 9.97 10.52 5.38
CA ARG A 144 10.21 9.07 5.31
C ARG A 144 9.23 8.32 6.23
N ARG A 145 9.04 8.80 7.46
CA ARG A 145 8.11 8.19 8.42
C ARG A 145 6.66 8.27 7.95
N SER A 146 6.22 9.42 7.44
CA SER A 146 4.87 9.58 6.88
C SER A 146 4.63 8.63 5.71
N LEU A 147 5.61 8.51 4.80
CA LEU A 147 5.53 7.60 3.65
C LEU A 147 5.39 6.15 4.12
N LEU A 148 6.22 5.72 5.07
CA LEU A 148 6.11 4.37 5.65
C LEU A 148 4.73 4.07 6.22
N LEU A 149 4.11 5.03 6.89
CA LEU A 149 2.81 4.82 7.55
C LEU A 149 1.64 4.82 6.55
N ARG A 150 1.78 5.47 5.39
CA ARG A 150 0.81 5.41 4.27
C ARG A 150 0.94 4.14 3.44
N SER A 151 2.12 3.57 3.52
CA SER A 151 2.55 2.38 2.82
C SER A 151 1.95 1.11 3.44
N THR A 152 1.60 0.12 2.62
CA THR A 152 1.07 -1.17 3.11
C THR A 152 2.13 -1.93 3.93
N PRO A 153 1.77 -2.95 4.74
CA PRO A 153 2.74 -3.73 5.52
C PRO A 153 3.95 -4.24 4.71
N GLU A 154 3.79 -4.48 3.40
CA GLU A 154 4.87 -4.88 2.48
C GLU A 154 5.86 -3.76 2.15
N GLU A 155 5.42 -2.50 2.18
CA GLU A 155 6.29 -1.32 2.09
C GLU A 155 6.90 -0.93 3.46
N ILE A 156 6.36 -1.43 4.58
CA ILE A 156 6.83 -1.17 5.97
C ILE A 156 7.99 -2.07 6.41
N VAL A 157 8.08 -3.32 5.94
CA VAL A 157 9.27 -4.18 6.16
C VAL A 157 10.55 -3.52 5.63
N ALA A 158 10.39 -2.50 4.78
CA ALA A 158 11.45 -1.76 4.13
C ALA A 158 11.79 -0.42 4.81
N THR A 159 12.14 -0.35 6.11
CA THR A 159 12.96 0.81 6.57
C THR A 159 14.20 0.51 7.38
N ASP A 160 14.20 -0.41 8.35
CA ASP A 160 15.46 -0.85 8.96
C ASP A 160 16.12 -1.97 8.13
N CYS A 161 15.32 -2.87 7.56
CA CYS A 161 15.82 -3.86 6.60
C CYS A 161 16.07 -3.24 5.20
N ARG A 162 15.57 -2.03 4.88
CA ARG A 162 15.62 -1.47 3.51
C ARG A 162 17.02 -1.28 3.00
N GLU A 163 17.90 -0.63 3.77
CA GLU A 163 19.23 -0.31 3.27
C GLU A 163 20.00 -1.59 2.96
N ARG A 164 20.03 -2.53 3.92
CA ARG A 164 20.69 -3.82 3.73
C ARG A 164 20.07 -4.64 2.59
N LEU A 165 18.74 -4.76 2.52
CA LEU A 165 18.07 -5.52 1.47
C LEU A 165 18.23 -4.86 0.09
N VAL A 166 18.16 -3.53 0.00
CA VAL A 166 18.40 -2.78 -1.23
C VAL A 166 19.86 -2.93 -1.68
N THR A 167 20.82 -2.85 -0.76
CA THR A 167 22.24 -3.12 -1.07
C THR A 167 22.45 -4.55 -1.56
N LEU A 168 21.82 -5.55 -0.93
CA LEU A 168 21.88 -6.95 -1.38
C LEU A 168 21.21 -7.13 -2.76
N MET A 169 20.05 -6.51 -2.99
CA MET A 169 19.38 -6.51 -4.30
C MET A 169 20.27 -5.88 -5.39
N HIS A 170 20.86 -4.73 -5.13
CA HIS A 170 21.78 -4.07 -6.06
C HIS A 170 23.07 -4.86 -6.28
N ARG A 171 23.58 -5.54 -5.23
CA ARG A 171 24.74 -6.43 -5.34
C ARG A 171 24.41 -7.64 -6.23
N GLY A 172 23.25 -8.28 -6.03
CA GLY A 172 22.78 -9.36 -6.89
C GLY A 172 22.61 -8.94 -8.35
N ASP A 173 21.98 -7.78 -8.59
CA ASP A 173 21.81 -7.24 -9.95
C ASP A 173 23.17 -6.91 -10.61
N ARG A 174 24.17 -6.44 -9.87
CA ARG A 174 25.53 -6.21 -10.37
C ARG A 174 26.23 -7.53 -10.75
N PHE A 175 26.18 -8.53 -9.88
CA PHE A 175 26.77 -9.85 -10.19
C PHE A 175 26.10 -10.52 -11.38
N LEU A 176 24.77 -10.44 -11.48
CA LEU A 176 24.03 -10.99 -12.60
C LEU A 176 24.41 -10.32 -13.93
N LYS A 177 24.68 -9.01 -13.92
CA LYS A 177 25.20 -8.27 -15.09
C LYS A 177 26.65 -8.64 -15.42
N ALA A 178 27.47 -8.87 -14.40
CA ALA A 178 28.86 -9.29 -14.55
C ALA A 178 29.03 -10.76 -14.97
N GLY A 179 27.94 -11.54 -15.04
CA GLY A 179 27.99 -12.97 -15.37
C GLY A 179 28.38 -13.86 -14.19
N GLN A 180 28.50 -13.29 -12.99
CA GLN A 180 28.76 -14.00 -11.73
C GLN A 180 27.44 -14.55 -11.18
N ILE A 181 26.99 -15.68 -11.74
CA ILE A 181 25.62 -16.17 -11.55
C ILE A 181 25.40 -16.66 -10.11
N GLU A 182 26.34 -17.40 -9.55
CA GLU A 182 26.27 -18.00 -8.22
C GLU A 182 26.22 -16.93 -7.12
N GLU A 183 27.05 -15.89 -7.23
CA GLU A 183 27.07 -14.77 -6.30
C GLU A 183 25.79 -13.93 -6.40
N SER A 184 25.19 -13.85 -7.59
CA SER A 184 23.87 -13.22 -7.75
C SER A 184 22.77 -14.02 -7.05
N ILE A 185 22.77 -15.35 -7.19
CA ILE A 185 21.83 -16.26 -6.52
C ILE A 185 21.96 -16.13 -5.00
N GLN A 186 23.18 -16.09 -4.47
CA GLN A 186 23.44 -15.92 -3.04
C GLN A 186 22.92 -14.57 -2.53
N ALA A 187 23.17 -13.48 -3.25
CA ALA A 187 22.70 -12.15 -2.86
C ALA A 187 21.16 -12.07 -2.82
N PHE A 188 20.47 -12.63 -3.81
CA PHE A 188 19.00 -12.68 -3.79
C PHE A 188 18.45 -13.66 -2.75
N SER A 189 19.15 -14.76 -2.47
CA SER A 189 18.76 -15.70 -1.41
C SER A 189 18.85 -15.07 -0.04
N ALA A 190 19.88 -14.26 0.22
CA ALA A 190 20.01 -13.51 1.47
C ALA A 190 18.82 -12.54 1.69
N VAL A 191 18.30 -11.94 0.62
CA VAL A 191 17.08 -11.11 0.69
C VAL A 191 15.86 -11.94 1.08
N LEU A 192 15.75 -13.17 0.57
CA LEU A 192 14.61 -14.06 0.81
C LEU A 192 14.66 -14.77 2.16
N VAL A 193 15.83 -14.87 2.80
CA VAL A 193 15.93 -15.32 4.20
C VAL A 193 15.27 -14.32 5.13
N GLU A 194 15.54 -13.03 4.91
CA GLU A 194 15.01 -11.93 5.72
C GLU A 194 13.56 -11.58 5.33
N CYS A 195 13.24 -11.66 4.03
CA CYS A 195 11.92 -11.36 3.47
C CYS A 195 11.46 -12.48 2.53
N PRO A 196 10.89 -13.58 3.07
CA PRO A 196 10.47 -14.73 2.26
C PRO A 196 9.48 -14.39 1.15
N ASN A 197 8.67 -13.35 1.32
CA ASN A 197 7.65 -12.94 0.33
C ASN A 197 8.13 -11.82 -0.62
N HIS A 198 9.44 -11.54 -0.68
CA HIS A 198 9.97 -10.45 -1.52
C HIS A 198 9.93 -10.80 -3.02
N VAL A 199 8.81 -10.48 -3.67
CA VAL A 199 8.48 -10.79 -5.09
C VAL A 199 9.65 -10.53 -6.05
N ARG A 200 10.23 -9.33 -6.01
CA ARG A 200 11.30 -8.95 -6.94
C ARG A 200 12.59 -9.76 -6.75
N ALA A 201 12.91 -10.16 -5.52
CA ALA A 201 14.13 -10.91 -5.21
C ALA A 201 13.97 -12.36 -5.70
N ARG A 202 12.80 -12.94 -5.47
CA ARG A 202 12.42 -14.27 -5.95
C ARG A 202 12.43 -14.34 -7.48
N TYR A 203 11.82 -13.35 -8.14
CA TYR A 203 11.87 -13.23 -9.60
C TYR A 203 13.31 -13.15 -10.13
N ARG A 204 14.14 -12.27 -9.54
CA ARG A 204 15.54 -12.10 -9.96
C ARG A 204 16.40 -13.34 -9.73
N ARG A 205 16.16 -14.07 -8.63
CA ARG A 205 16.81 -15.36 -8.34
C ARG A 205 16.38 -16.44 -9.33
N GLY A 206 15.10 -16.51 -9.69
CA GLY A 206 14.59 -17.40 -10.73
C GLY A 206 15.27 -17.15 -12.10
N LEU A 207 15.49 -15.89 -12.47
CA LEU A 207 16.25 -15.54 -13.69
C LEU A 207 17.73 -15.93 -13.61
N ALA A 208 18.35 -15.82 -12.43
CA ALA A 208 19.72 -16.24 -12.20
C ALA A 208 19.86 -17.78 -12.29
N TYR A 209 18.95 -18.53 -11.67
CA TYR A 209 18.87 -19.99 -11.81
C TYR A 209 18.70 -20.42 -13.28
N ARG A 210 17.90 -19.69 -14.06
CA ARG A 210 17.76 -19.93 -15.50
C ARG A 210 19.09 -19.77 -16.23
N ARG A 211 19.88 -18.73 -15.91
CA ARG A 211 21.24 -18.54 -16.47
C ARG A 211 22.22 -19.64 -16.05
N ALA A 212 22.08 -20.16 -14.82
CA ALA A 212 22.85 -21.29 -14.31
C ALA A 212 22.37 -22.67 -14.82
N ARG A 213 21.38 -22.72 -15.72
CA ARG A 213 20.72 -23.97 -16.19
C ARG A 213 20.06 -24.80 -15.08
N ARG A 214 19.72 -24.16 -13.95
CA ARG A 214 18.99 -24.73 -12.82
C ARG A 214 17.48 -24.54 -13.02
N PHE A 215 16.92 -25.27 -13.97
CA PHE A 215 15.58 -25.00 -14.49
C PHE A 215 14.45 -25.32 -13.51
N GLN A 216 14.65 -26.29 -12.61
CA GLN A 216 13.66 -26.67 -11.60
C GLN A 216 13.50 -25.58 -10.53
N GLU A 217 14.61 -25.04 -10.02
CA GLU A 217 14.58 -23.95 -9.05
C GLU A 217 14.10 -22.64 -9.70
N ALA A 218 14.46 -22.42 -10.98
CA ALA A 218 13.96 -21.28 -11.74
C ALA A 218 12.43 -21.29 -11.87
N SER A 219 11.82 -22.45 -12.18
CA SER A 219 10.37 -22.54 -12.34
C SER A 219 9.63 -22.31 -11.02
N GLN A 220 10.14 -22.87 -9.91
CA GLN A 220 9.59 -22.69 -8.57
C GLN A 220 9.60 -21.21 -8.14
N ASP A 221 10.75 -20.54 -8.27
CA ASP A 221 10.88 -19.14 -7.87
C ASP A 221 10.01 -18.20 -8.72
N LEU A 222 9.89 -18.47 -10.02
CA LEU A 222 9.06 -17.66 -10.92
C LEU A 222 7.57 -17.88 -10.68
N ALA A 223 7.13 -19.13 -10.45
CA ALA A 223 5.75 -19.45 -10.13
C ALA A 223 5.32 -18.80 -8.81
N GLU A 224 6.18 -18.87 -7.79
CA GLU A 224 5.88 -18.29 -6.48
C GLU A 224 5.94 -16.76 -6.48
N ALA A 225 6.86 -16.15 -7.23
CA ALA A 225 6.85 -14.70 -7.45
C ALA A 225 5.54 -14.24 -8.12
N TRP A 226 5.01 -15.03 -9.05
CA TRP A 226 3.74 -14.74 -9.70
C TRP A 226 2.54 -14.93 -8.77
N ARG A 227 2.51 -16.01 -7.97
CA ARG A 227 1.47 -16.24 -6.94
C ARG A 227 1.36 -15.05 -5.99
N LEU A 228 2.49 -14.62 -5.42
CA LEU A 228 2.57 -13.49 -4.50
C LEU A 228 2.14 -12.17 -5.15
N LYS A 229 2.51 -11.93 -6.42
CA LYS A 229 2.06 -10.75 -7.18
C LYS A 229 0.54 -10.76 -7.41
N ARG A 230 -0.04 -11.92 -7.71
CA ARG A 230 -1.47 -12.09 -7.95
C ARG A 230 -2.31 -11.89 -6.68
N GLU A 231 -1.88 -12.42 -5.55
CA GLU A 231 -2.51 -12.22 -4.24
C GLU A 231 -2.52 -10.73 -3.84
N ARG A 232 -1.41 -10.03 -4.12
CA ARG A 232 -1.28 -8.59 -3.94
C ARG A 232 -2.22 -7.78 -4.85
N ASP A 233 -2.28 -8.11 -6.14
CA ASP A 233 -2.98 -7.30 -7.15
C ASP A 233 -4.46 -7.70 -7.36
N ARG A 234 -4.97 -8.73 -6.66
CA ARG A 234 -6.33 -9.29 -6.78
C ARG A 234 -6.76 -9.61 -8.23
N ILE A 235 -5.81 -9.99 -9.07
CA ILE A 235 -6.07 -10.28 -10.50
C ILE A 235 -6.67 -11.69 -10.65
N GLY A 236 -7.84 -11.75 -11.30
CA GLY A 236 -8.55 -12.99 -11.62
C GLY A 236 -8.05 -13.66 -12.91
N ARG A 237 -7.76 -14.97 -12.81
CA ARG A 237 -7.37 -15.95 -13.85
C ARG A 237 -6.11 -15.62 -14.69
N GLY A 238 -5.25 -16.62 -14.86
CA GLY A 238 -4.04 -16.56 -15.69
C GLY A 238 -3.49 -17.95 -15.96
N TYR A 239 -2.70 -18.09 -17.03
CA TYR A 239 -2.17 -19.39 -17.49
C TYR A 239 -0.65 -19.45 -17.26
N LEU A 240 -0.16 -20.58 -16.74
CA LEU A 240 1.26 -20.92 -16.69
C LEU A 240 1.49 -22.11 -17.64
N VAL A 241 2.34 -21.94 -18.64
CA VAL A 241 2.64 -22.99 -19.62
C VAL A 241 4.05 -23.52 -19.32
N ALA A 242 4.13 -24.78 -18.91
CA ALA A 242 5.40 -25.49 -18.80
C ALA A 242 5.49 -26.50 -19.95
N ILE A 243 6.41 -26.28 -20.88
CA ILE A 243 6.59 -27.19 -22.01
C ILE A 243 7.53 -28.31 -21.61
N GLU A 244 7.05 -29.55 -21.75
CA GLU A 244 7.79 -30.77 -21.54
C GLU A 244 8.12 -31.43 -22.91
N GLY A 245 9.00 -30.87 -23.74
CA GLY A 245 9.33 -31.41 -25.09
C GLY A 245 10.78 -31.82 -25.36
N THR A 246 11.00 -32.78 -26.27
CA THR A 246 12.28 -33.02 -26.99
C THR A 246 12.30 -32.19 -28.27
N ARG A 247 13.51 -31.85 -28.73
CA ARG A 247 13.85 -30.86 -29.77
C ARG A 247 12.99 -30.96 -31.04
N GLY A 248 12.19 -29.93 -31.29
CA GLY A 248 11.60 -29.55 -32.58
C GLY A 248 11.74 -28.04 -32.70
N GLU A 249 12.21 -27.54 -33.84
CA GLU A 249 12.71 -26.18 -34.02
C GLU A 249 11.68 -25.10 -33.67
N ALA A 250 11.78 -24.54 -32.46
CA ALA A 250 11.10 -23.32 -32.07
C ALA A 250 12.15 -22.21 -31.93
N PRO A 251 12.27 -21.27 -32.89
CA PRO A 251 13.29 -20.21 -32.89
C PRO A 251 13.21 -19.27 -31.68
N TRP A 252 12.10 -19.30 -30.95
CA TRP A 252 11.83 -18.51 -29.76
C TRP A 252 12.06 -19.28 -28.44
N ALA A 253 12.40 -20.57 -28.50
CA ALA A 253 12.68 -21.41 -27.34
C ALA A 253 14.14 -21.91 -27.37
N THR A 254 14.85 -21.79 -26.23
CA THR A 254 16.23 -22.27 -26.09
C THR A 254 16.22 -23.63 -25.38
N PHE A 255 16.71 -24.66 -26.06
CA PHE A 255 16.85 -26.02 -25.53
C PHE A 255 18.32 -26.29 -25.13
N PRO A 256 18.60 -26.98 -24.02
CA PRO A 256 19.94 -27.50 -23.74
C PRO A 256 20.26 -28.69 -24.66
N ASP A 257 21.49 -28.78 -25.18
CA ASP A 257 21.93 -29.88 -26.05
C ASP A 257 22.06 -31.25 -25.36
N ASP A 258 21.89 -31.36 -24.04
CA ASP A 258 22.22 -32.62 -23.33
C ASP A 258 21.36 -32.92 -22.08
N ALA A 259 20.08 -32.54 -22.10
CA ALA A 259 19.14 -32.92 -21.04
C ALA A 259 17.89 -33.57 -21.63
N ALA A 260 17.81 -34.89 -21.48
CA ALA A 260 16.52 -35.57 -21.42
C ALA A 260 15.68 -34.90 -20.31
N GLY A 261 14.55 -34.26 -20.67
CA GLY A 261 13.57 -33.82 -19.67
C GLY A 261 13.76 -32.38 -19.14
N LYS A 262 13.35 -31.31 -19.85
CA LYS A 262 11.97 -30.80 -19.96
C LYS A 262 11.53 -29.78 -18.89
N TYR A 263 12.14 -28.59 -18.84
CA TYR A 263 11.49 -27.39 -18.28
C TYR A 263 11.86 -26.14 -19.08
N ALA A 264 10.96 -25.72 -19.98
CA ALA A 264 10.95 -24.35 -20.48
C ALA A 264 9.84 -23.57 -19.76
N ALA A 265 10.22 -22.65 -18.88
CA ALA A 265 9.29 -21.67 -18.29
C ALA A 265 9.14 -20.52 -19.29
N ILE A 266 8.02 -20.49 -20.03
CA ILE A 266 7.74 -19.40 -20.95
C ILE A 266 7.19 -18.21 -20.15
N SER A 267 7.91 -17.10 -20.20
CA SER A 267 7.40 -15.77 -19.86
C SER A 267 6.35 -15.37 -20.91
N LEU A 268 5.08 -15.76 -20.73
CA LEU A 268 3.98 -15.31 -21.59
C LEU A 268 2.75 -14.87 -20.78
N ALA A 269 2.97 -14.31 -19.59
CA ALA A 269 1.87 -13.80 -18.75
C ALA A 269 1.48 -12.35 -19.05
N GLU A 270 2.23 -11.60 -19.88
CA GLU A 270 1.91 -10.19 -20.13
C GLU A 270 1.07 -9.94 -21.41
N ASN A 271 1.07 -10.84 -22.40
CA ASN A 271 0.47 -10.56 -23.72
C ASN A 271 -0.82 -11.34 -24.07
N LEU A 272 -1.37 -12.16 -23.18
CA LEU A 272 -2.59 -12.97 -23.46
C LEU A 272 -3.86 -12.46 -22.73
N VAL A 273 -3.79 -11.28 -22.11
CA VAL A 273 -4.87 -10.76 -21.24
C VAL A 273 -6.11 -10.28 -22.02
N ASN A 274 -6.07 -10.18 -23.36
CA ASN A 274 -7.14 -9.53 -24.12
C ASN A 274 -7.99 -10.42 -25.03
N ASP A 275 -7.77 -11.74 -25.13
CA ASP A 275 -8.61 -12.59 -25.97
C ASP A 275 -9.32 -13.70 -25.18
N ALA A 276 -10.61 -13.84 -25.44
CA ALA A 276 -11.52 -14.78 -24.78
C ALA A 276 -11.26 -16.26 -25.14
N SER A 277 -10.35 -16.53 -26.08
CA SER A 277 -9.96 -17.89 -26.49
C SER A 277 -8.42 -18.07 -26.53
N PRO A 278 -7.71 -17.95 -25.38
CA PRO A 278 -6.26 -18.06 -25.34
C PRO A 278 -5.74 -19.46 -25.72
N MET A 279 -6.60 -20.48 -25.66
CA MET A 279 -6.26 -21.89 -25.91
C MET A 279 -6.13 -22.25 -27.39
N GLU A 280 -6.91 -21.62 -28.29
CA GLU A 280 -6.83 -21.89 -29.74
C GLU A 280 -5.50 -21.39 -30.31
N GLY A 281 -5.10 -20.16 -30.00
CA GLY A 281 -3.80 -19.62 -30.40
C GLY A 281 -2.61 -20.32 -29.72
N LEU A 282 -2.82 -20.94 -28.55
CA LEU A 282 -1.83 -21.77 -27.88
C LEU A 282 -1.67 -23.13 -28.59
N ARG A 283 -2.75 -23.79 -29.03
CA ARG A 283 -2.68 -25.06 -29.78
C ARG A 283 -1.93 -24.91 -31.10
N ASP A 284 -2.24 -23.88 -31.88
CA ASP A 284 -1.53 -23.62 -33.15
C ASP A 284 -0.04 -23.35 -32.94
N ARG A 285 0.34 -22.73 -31.82
CA ARG A 285 1.74 -22.46 -31.47
C ARG A 285 2.47 -23.64 -30.82
N LEU A 286 1.72 -24.60 -30.28
CA LEU A 286 2.23 -25.78 -29.58
C LEU A 286 2.14 -27.07 -30.41
N GLY A 287 1.52 -27.03 -31.59
CA GLY A 287 1.24 -28.18 -32.45
C GLY A 287 2.44 -29.00 -32.94
N GLY A 288 3.68 -28.57 -32.64
CA GLY A 288 4.91 -29.30 -32.95
C GLY A 288 5.54 -30.06 -31.77
N PHE A 289 4.95 -30.06 -30.58
CA PHE A 289 5.55 -30.65 -29.38
C PHE A 289 4.91 -32.00 -29.01
N GLN A 290 5.74 -33.04 -28.86
CA GLN A 290 5.30 -34.41 -28.52
C GLN A 290 4.63 -34.55 -27.13
N ARG A 291 4.91 -33.64 -26.20
CA ARG A 291 4.25 -33.58 -24.88
C ARG A 291 4.18 -32.12 -24.41
N VAL A 292 2.97 -31.62 -24.16
CA VAL A 292 2.78 -30.31 -23.54
C VAL A 292 1.85 -30.46 -22.35
N LYS A 293 2.26 -29.96 -21.18
CA LYS A 293 1.38 -29.84 -20.01
C LYS A 293 1.03 -28.37 -19.81
N VAL A 294 -0.24 -28.04 -20.03
CA VAL A 294 -0.76 -26.71 -19.76
C VAL A 294 -1.41 -26.73 -18.39
N TYR A 295 -0.93 -25.87 -17.48
CA TYR A 295 -1.46 -25.79 -16.12
C TYR A 295 -2.49 -24.67 -16.06
N HIS A 296 -3.73 -25.02 -15.67
CA HIS A 296 -4.76 -24.05 -15.29
C HIS A 296 -4.64 -23.79 -13.81
N PHE A 297 -4.87 -22.55 -13.42
CA PHE A 297 -5.04 -22.22 -12.02
C PHE A 297 -6.49 -21.79 -11.78
N GLN A 298 -7.20 -22.55 -10.96
CA GLN A 298 -8.49 -22.18 -10.41
C GLN A 298 -8.44 -22.34 -8.88
N GLY A 299 -8.38 -21.21 -8.16
CA GLY A 299 -8.19 -21.18 -6.71
C GLY A 299 -6.84 -21.75 -6.26
N ASP A 300 -6.85 -22.55 -5.19
CA ASP A 300 -5.67 -23.20 -4.58
C ASP A 300 -5.33 -24.56 -5.20
N SER A 301 -6.04 -24.95 -6.27
CA SER A 301 -5.90 -26.26 -6.89
C SER A 301 -5.11 -26.21 -8.19
N PHE A 302 -4.22 -27.19 -8.36
CA PHE A 302 -3.53 -27.49 -9.61
C PHE A 302 -4.42 -28.40 -10.45
N GLN A 303 -4.83 -27.95 -11.63
CA GLN A 303 -5.45 -28.83 -12.61
C GLN A 303 -4.69 -28.76 -13.93
N VAL A 304 -4.26 -29.93 -14.40
CA VAL A 304 -3.85 -30.10 -15.80
C VAL A 304 -5.12 -29.96 -16.62
N ILE A 305 -5.25 -28.86 -17.37
CA ILE A 305 -6.44 -28.58 -18.19
C ILE A 305 -6.37 -29.22 -19.55
N ASP A 306 -5.16 -29.41 -20.06
CA ASP A 306 -4.96 -30.04 -21.34
C ASP A 306 -3.59 -30.74 -21.36
N SER A 307 -3.59 -31.90 -21.98
CA SER A 307 -2.40 -32.66 -22.30
C SER A 307 -2.54 -33.03 -23.77
N VAL A 308 -1.82 -32.30 -24.63
CA VAL A 308 -1.75 -32.65 -26.05
C VAL A 308 -0.71 -33.75 -26.16
N TRP A 309 -1.21 -34.96 -26.41
CA TRP A 309 -0.44 -36.12 -26.82
C TRP A 309 -0.63 -36.24 -28.32
N SER A 310 0.44 -36.17 -29.12
CA SER A 310 0.30 -36.61 -30.50
C SER A 310 0.30 -38.14 -30.47
N GLU A 311 -0.83 -38.76 -30.77
CA GLU A 311 -0.87 -40.16 -31.19
C GLU A 311 -0.22 -40.24 -32.56
N GLU A 312 1.10 -40.34 -32.59
CA GLU A 312 1.78 -40.89 -33.75
C GLU A 312 3.07 -41.56 -33.25
N HIS A 313 3.21 -42.83 -33.64
CA HIS A 313 4.30 -43.77 -33.35
C HIS A 313 4.09 -44.68 -32.12
N GLN A 314 2.99 -45.46 -32.15
CA GLN A 314 3.11 -46.89 -31.90
C GLN A 314 3.34 -47.57 -33.25
N ASP A 315 4.60 -47.83 -33.58
CA ASP A 315 5.14 -49.00 -34.27
C ASP A 315 6.66 -48.86 -34.42
#